data_AF-A0A6A6EPC6-F1
#
_entry.id   AF-A0A6A6EPC6-F1
#
_cell.length_a   1.000
_cell.length_b   1.000
_cell.length_c   1.000
_cell.angle_alpha   90.00
_cell.angle_beta   90.00
_cell.angle_gamma   90.00
#
_symmetry.space_group_name_H-M   'P 1'
#
loop_
_entity.id
_entity.type
_entity.pdbx_description
1 polymer ?
#
loop_
_entity_poly.entity_id
_entity_poly.type
_entity_poly.pdbx_seq_one_letter_code
_entity_poly.pdbx_strand_id
1 'polypeptide(L)'
;MQGNIVSKNFALRLGFAESDFKQLRPRKRNGGTTATGDILTVEGALNLSWYHGSSSRIFRDMRFLVSSAKDFDMIIGARSITKHNLISPPNLGIVKRASLSDPEDAKLRGEVSKLESSIENLEEVMEEKAKSGKDLKKLEMKSEKQRLELEIMKLRVDKHKAEMKKETAEAKRLQKDIEDLETKQKKSDKKKTKENSDGKKTSAKPNGPDIKVMQPNGKTRTATGDSQRHPKL
;
A
#
# COMPACT_ATOMS: atom_id res chain seq x y z
N MET A 1 -14.90 -16.56 -8.18
CA MET A 1 -14.62 -15.34 -7.38
C MET A 1 -14.50 -15.75 -5.92
N GLN A 2 -13.37 -15.55 -5.26
CA GLN A 2 -13.22 -15.80 -3.82
C GLN A 2 -12.65 -14.52 -3.18
N GLY A 3 -13.55 -13.63 -2.77
CA GLY A 3 -13.22 -12.42 -2.00
C GLY A 3 -13.88 -12.48 -0.63
N ASN A 4 -13.56 -11.54 0.25
CA ASN A 4 -14.28 -11.44 1.52
C ASN A 4 -15.69 -10.93 1.28
N ILE A 5 -16.62 -11.38 2.12
CA ILE A 5 -18.05 -11.05 2.00
C ILE A 5 -18.56 -10.61 3.37
N VAL A 6 -19.45 -9.65 3.37
CA VAL A 6 -20.12 -9.14 4.55
C VAL A 6 -21.61 -9.06 4.26
N SER A 7 -22.46 -9.39 5.22
CA SER A 7 -23.90 -9.16 5.03
C SER A 7 -24.21 -7.67 5.15
N LYS A 8 -25.19 -7.22 4.37
CA LYS A 8 -25.71 -5.86 4.42
C LYS A 8 -26.14 -5.48 5.85
N ASN A 9 -26.86 -6.37 6.53
CA ASN A 9 -27.32 -6.14 7.89
C ASN A 9 -26.16 -5.91 8.87
N PHE A 10 -25.07 -6.69 8.75
CA PHE A 10 -23.91 -6.49 9.58
C PHE A 10 -23.21 -5.16 9.26
N ALA A 11 -23.05 -4.79 7.99
CA ALA A 11 -22.48 -3.51 7.59
C ALA A 11 -23.27 -2.31 8.13
N LEU A 12 -24.62 -2.36 8.06
CA LEU A 12 -25.48 -1.32 8.61
C LEU A 12 -25.35 -1.21 10.14
N ARG A 13 -25.27 -2.34 10.85
CA ARG A 13 -25.04 -2.37 12.30
C ARG A 13 -23.69 -1.78 12.71
N LEU A 14 -22.69 -1.87 11.84
CA LEU A 14 -21.38 -1.22 12.04
C LEU A 14 -21.42 0.30 11.76
N GLY A 15 -22.56 0.85 11.35
CA GLY A 15 -22.76 2.28 11.11
C GLY A 15 -22.49 2.73 9.68
N PHE A 16 -22.27 1.81 8.74
CA PHE A 16 -22.19 2.16 7.32
C PHE A 16 -23.60 2.43 6.76
N ALA A 17 -23.71 3.42 5.90
CA ALA A 17 -24.89 3.66 5.09
C ALA A 17 -24.78 2.95 3.73
N GLU A 18 -25.90 2.73 3.06
CA GLU A 18 -25.88 2.17 1.70
C GLU A 18 -25.11 3.06 0.71
N SER A 19 -25.06 4.37 0.96
CA SER A 19 -24.25 5.33 0.20
C SER A 19 -22.75 5.09 0.29
N ASP A 20 -22.28 4.38 1.33
CA ASP A 20 -20.87 4.05 1.51
C ASP A 20 -20.44 2.85 0.64
N PHE A 21 -21.40 2.16 0.02
CA PHE A 21 -21.13 0.98 -0.78
C PHE A 21 -20.59 1.40 -2.15
N LYS A 22 -19.33 1.08 -2.38
CA LYS A 22 -18.64 1.32 -3.65
C LYS A 22 -19.23 0.44 -4.75
N GLN A 23 -19.37 1.03 -5.94
CA GLN A 23 -19.93 0.35 -7.09
C GLN A 23 -19.06 -0.85 -7.51
N LEU A 24 -19.71 -1.96 -7.85
CA LEU A 24 -19.03 -3.17 -8.32
C LEU A 24 -18.60 -3.03 -9.78
N ARG A 25 -17.45 -3.60 -10.11
CA ARG A 25 -17.05 -3.80 -11.52
C ARG A 25 -18.06 -4.73 -12.21
N PRO A 26 -18.36 -4.58 -13.52
CA PRO A 26 -19.33 -5.42 -14.23
C PRO A 26 -19.11 -6.92 -14.04
N ARG A 27 -17.84 -7.36 -14.06
CA ARG A 27 -17.45 -8.77 -13.84
C ARG A 27 -17.76 -9.32 -12.44
N LYS A 28 -17.96 -8.44 -11.45
CA LYS A 28 -18.30 -8.78 -10.06
C LYS A 28 -19.80 -8.65 -9.77
N ARG A 29 -20.61 -8.11 -10.70
CA ARG A 29 -22.08 -8.06 -10.58
C ARG A 29 -22.74 -9.42 -10.73
N ASN A 30 -22.13 -10.36 -11.46
CA ASN A 30 -22.72 -11.68 -11.71
C ASN A 30 -22.77 -12.59 -10.47
N GLY A 31 -22.33 -12.12 -9.30
CA GLY A 31 -22.42 -12.87 -8.06
C GLY A 31 -21.48 -14.08 -8.03
N GLY A 32 -21.26 -14.63 -6.84
CA GLY A 32 -20.58 -15.90 -6.67
C GLY A 32 -21.62 -17.02 -6.59
N THR A 33 -21.40 -18.14 -7.27
CA THR A 33 -22.21 -19.34 -7.05
C THR A 33 -21.77 -19.99 -5.73
N THR A 34 -22.71 -20.20 -4.82
CA THR A 34 -22.50 -20.93 -3.57
C THR A 34 -22.39 -22.43 -3.84
N ALA A 35 -21.97 -23.21 -2.84
CA ALA A 35 -21.86 -24.67 -2.98
C ALA A 35 -23.21 -25.36 -3.27
N THR A 36 -24.33 -24.73 -2.88
CA THR A 36 -25.70 -25.22 -3.15
C THR A 36 -26.21 -24.84 -4.54
N GLY A 37 -25.42 -24.07 -5.31
CA GLY A 37 -25.83 -23.58 -6.63
C GLY A 37 -26.53 -22.22 -6.60
N ASP A 38 -26.84 -21.69 -5.41
CA ASP A 38 -27.49 -20.39 -5.28
C ASP A 38 -26.55 -19.25 -5.67
N ILE A 39 -27.11 -18.27 -6.36
CA ILE A 39 -26.37 -17.07 -6.76
C ILE A 39 -26.33 -16.11 -5.57
N LEU A 40 -25.14 -15.91 -5.02
CA LEU A 40 -24.92 -14.89 -4.01
C LEU A 40 -24.96 -13.51 -4.67
N THR A 41 -26.07 -12.79 -4.49
CA THR A 41 -26.21 -11.42 -4.96
C THR A 41 -25.33 -10.48 -4.15
N VAL A 42 -24.61 -9.62 -4.85
CA VAL A 42 -23.71 -8.62 -4.26
C VAL A 42 -24.19 -7.23 -4.68
N GLU A 43 -24.45 -6.36 -3.70
CA GLU A 43 -24.98 -5.01 -3.91
C GLU A 43 -23.86 -3.97 -4.09
N GLY A 44 -22.71 -4.20 -3.47
CA GLY A 44 -21.62 -3.25 -3.45
C GLY A 44 -20.34 -3.82 -2.87
N ALA A 45 -19.35 -2.96 -2.69
CA ALA A 45 -18.15 -3.28 -1.93
C ALA A 45 -17.85 -2.20 -0.90
N LEU A 46 -17.30 -2.59 0.24
CA LEU A 46 -16.86 -1.66 1.27
C LEU A 46 -15.50 -2.10 1.81
N ASN A 47 -14.79 -1.19 2.46
CA ASN A 47 -13.50 -1.50 3.06
C ASN A 47 -13.66 -1.52 4.59
N LEU A 48 -13.29 -2.62 5.23
CA LEU A 48 -13.31 -2.77 6.68
C LEU A 48 -11.89 -2.88 7.23
N SER A 49 -11.70 -2.28 8.40
CA SER A 49 -10.59 -2.62 9.27
C SER A 49 -11.13 -3.42 10.45
N TRP A 50 -10.48 -4.52 10.78
CA TRP A 50 -10.89 -5.40 11.87
C TRP A 50 -9.66 -5.93 12.61
N TYR A 51 -9.85 -6.36 13.84
CA TYR A 51 -8.82 -6.95 14.67
C TYR A 51 -9.39 -8.16 15.39
N HIS A 52 -8.52 -9.10 15.73
CA HIS A 52 -8.92 -10.25 16.54
C HIS A 52 -8.79 -9.87 18.02
N GLY A 53 -9.81 -10.14 18.85
CA GLY A 53 -9.83 -9.68 20.25
C GLY A 53 -8.64 -10.18 21.09
N SER A 54 -8.05 -11.32 20.74
CA SER A 54 -6.86 -11.87 21.40
C SER A 54 -5.53 -11.61 20.67
N SER A 55 -5.54 -10.90 19.54
CA SER A 55 -4.34 -10.59 18.76
C SER A 55 -4.10 -9.08 18.70
N SER A 56 -2.84 -8.66 18.82
CA SER A 56 -2.44 -7.28 18.52
C SER A 56 -2.47 -6.96 17.02
N ARG A 57 -2.76 -7.95 16.17
CA ARG A 57 -2.81 -7.80 14.71
C ARG A 57 -4.11 -7.09 14.30
N ILE A 58 -3.93 -5.95 13.66
CA ILE A 58 -5.01 -5.17 13.04
C ILE A 58 -4.93 -5.37 11.53
N PHE A 59 -6.00 -5.86 10.93
CA PHE A 59 -6.16 -5.97 9.49
C PHE A 59 -6.88 -4.73 8.99
N ARG A 60 -6.18 -3.91 8.21
CA ARG A 60 -6.67 -2.59 7.79
C ARG A 60 -7.10 -2.60 6.33
N ASP A 61 -8.14 -1.82 6.05
CA ASP A 61 -8.58 -1.48 4.69
C ASP A 61 -8.81 -2.71 3.78
N MET A 62 -9.35 -3.79 4.35
CA MET A 62 -9.65 -5.00 3.61
C MET A 62 -10.96 -4.82 2.84
N ARG A 63 -10.97 -5.19 1.56
CA ARG A 63 -12.15 -5.11 0.70
C ARG A 63 -13.11 -6.27 0.98
N PHE A 64 -14.38 -5.94 1.22
CA PHE A 64 -15.50 -6.86 1.39
C PHE A 64 -16.57 -6.59 0.33
N LEU A 65 -17.16 -7.66 -0.18
CA LEU A 65 -18.36 -7.64 -1.02
C LEU A 65 -19.58 -7.64 -0.10
N VAL A 66 -20.52 -6.72 -0.34
CA VAL A 66 -21.75 -6.62 0.45
C VAL A 66 -22.81 -7.50 -0.16
N SER A 67 -23.27 -8.51 0.58
CA SER A 67 -24.35 -9.40 0.15
C SER A 67 -25.65 -9.12 0.89
N SER A 68 -26.77 -9.32 0.22
CA SER A 68 -28.11 -9.29 0.81
C SER A 68 -28.44 -10.52 1.67
N ALA A 69 -27.59 -11.56 1.63
CA ALA A 69 -27.76 -12.79 2.39
C ALA A 69 -27.78 -12.52 3.91
N LYS A 70 -28.63 -13.25 4.63
CA LYS A 70 -28.86 -13.07 6.08
C LYS A 70 -28.18 -14.14 6.95
N ASP A 71 -27.58 -15.16 6.34
CA ASP A 71 -27.13 -16.37 7.05
C ASP A 71 -25.73 -16.24 7.65
N PHE A 72 -25.05 -15.12 7.39
CA PHE A 72 -23.72 -14.84 7.91
C PHE A 72 -23.55 -13.35 8.18
N ASP A 73 -22.66 -13.01 9.09
CA ASP A 73 -22.22 -11.62 9.28
C ASP A 73 -21.02 -11.30 8.39
N MET A 74 -20.03 -12.19 8.37
CA MET A 74 -18.78 -12.00 7.64
C MET A 74 -18.20 -13.34 7.20
N ILE A 75 -17.72 -13.40 5.97
CA ILE A 75 -16.97 -14.51 5.38
C ILE A 75 -15.62 -13.98 4.94
N ILE A 76 -14.56 -14.65 5.39
CA ILE A 76 -13.19 -14.36 4.96
C ILE A 76 -12.81 -15.36 3.87
N GLY A 77 -12.47 -14.85 2.69
CA GLY A 77 -12.10 -15.69 1.56
C GLY A 77 -10.73 -16.34 1.76
N ALA A 78 -10.54 -17.56 1.25
CA ALA A 78 -9.27 -18.29 1.33
C ALA A 78 -8.06 -17.47 0.83
N ARG A 79 -8.24 -16.72 -0.27
CA ARG A 79 -7.21 -15.81 -0.77
C ARG A 79 -6.79 -14.76 0.26
N SER A 80 -7.73 -14.20 1.02
CA SER A 80 -7.43 -13.21 2.06
C SER A 80 -6.80 -13.84 3.30
N ILE A 81 -7.20 -15.07 3.65
CA ILE A 81 -6.53 -15.85 4.71
C ILE A 81 -5.05 -16.02 4.37
N THR A 82 -4.74 -16.47 3.15
CA THR A 82 -3.35 -16.66 2.72
C THR A 82 -2.62 -15.33 2.53
N LYS A 83 -3.25 -14.33 1.88
CA LYS A 83 -2.63 -13.03 1.58
C LYS A 83 -2.24 -12.27 2.84
N HIS A 84 -3.08 -12.32 3.88
CA HIS A 84 -2.86 -11.57 5.12
C HIS A 84 -2.37 -12.45 6.27
N ASN A 85 -2.06 -13.73 6.01
CA ASN A 85 -1.66 -14.72 7.01
C ASN A 85 -2.58 -14.68 8.25
N LEU A 86 -3.90 -14.67 8.00
CA LEU A 86 -4.93 -14.46 9.03
C LEU A 86 -4.96 -15.61 10.05
N ILE A 87 -4.67 -16.82 9.58
CA ILE A 87 -4.62 -18.03 10.37
C ILE A 87 -3.26 -18.65 10.07
N SER A 88 -2.49 -18.97 11.12
CA SER A 88 -1.30 -19.79 10.94
C SER A 88 -1.72 -21.10 10.28
N PRO A 89 -1.03 -21.58 9.24
CA PRO A 89 -1.40 -22.83 8.60
C PRO A 89 -1.57 -23.93 9.66
N PRO A 90 -2.66 -24.72 9.61
CA PRO A 90 -2.85 -25.78 10.58
C PRO A 90 -1.63 -26.70 10.50
N ASN A 91 -1.00 -26.93 11.66
CA ASN A 91 0.10 -27.89 11.80
C ASN A 91 -0.45 -29.31 11.58
N LEU A 92 -0.70 -29.67 10.33
CA LEU A 92 -0.95 -31.05 9.92
C LEU A 92 0.41 -31.73 9.94
N GLY A 93 0.67 -32.46 11.03
CA GLY A 93 1.99 -32.83 11.51
C GLY A 93 3.00 -33.30 10.46
N ILE A 94 4.14 -32.61 10.40
CA ILE A 94 5.44 -33.28 10.48
C ILE A 94 6.19 -32.66 11.65
N VAL A 95 6.34 -33.45 12.70
CA VAL A 95 7.31 -33.27 13.77
C VAL A 95 8.70 -33.29 13.12
N LYS A 96 9.29 -32.10 12.90
CA LYS A 96 10.73 -31.77 13.01
C LYS A 96 11.03 -30.47 12.24
N ARG A 97 10.76 -29.36 12.91
CA ARG A 97 11.74 -28.37 13.40
C ARG A 97 10.95 -27.10 13.63
N ALA A 98 11.01 -26.59 14.85
CA ALA A 98 10.86 -25.17 15.06
C ALA A 98 11.96 -24.46 14.26
N SER A 99 11.75 -24.23 12.97
CA SER A 99 12.23 -22.98 12.39
C SER A 99 11.25 -21.95 12.92
N LEU A 100 11.60 -21.37 14.07
CA LEU A 100 11.17 -20.02 14.41
C LEU A 100 11.12 -19.26 13.09
N SER A 101 9.92 -18.83 12.67
CA SER A 101 9.77 -18.02 11.48
C SER A 101 10.78 -16.88 11.62
N ASP A 102 11.79 -16.87 10.76
CA ASP A 102 12.85 -15.88 10.83
C ASP A 102 12.17 -14.50 10.84
N PRO A 103 12.38 -13.68 11.88
CA PRO A 103 11.79 -12.35 11.96
C PRO A 103 12.03 -11.54 10.69
N GLU A 104 13.15 -11.79 10.00
CA GLU A 104 13.50 -11.15 8.74
C GLU A 104 12.66 -11.64 7.56
N ASP A 105 12.40 -12.96 7.42
CA ASP A 105 11.48 -13.49 6.38
C ASP A 105 10.04 -12.98 6.58
N ALA A 106 9.57 -12.94 7.84
CA ALA A 106 8.25 -12.42 8.16
C ALA A 106 8.12 -10.93 7.82
N LYS A 107 9.16 -10.13 8.09
CA LYS A 107 9.21 -8.71 7.75
C LYS A 107 9.22 -8.49 6.24
N LEU A 108 10.10 -9.19 5.51
CA LEU A 108 10.22 -9.08 4.06
C LEU A 108 8.91 -9.45 3.36
N ARG A 109 8.24 -10.54 3.79
CA ARG A 109 6.92 -10.92 3.27
C ARG A 109 5.84 -9.87 3.55
N GLY A 110 5.85 -9.28 4.75
CA GLY A 110 4.92 -8.21 5.10
C GLY A 110 5.08 -6.97 4.21
N GLU A 111 6.32 -6.61 3.87
CA GLU A 111 6.61 -5.51 2.96
C GLU A 111 6.20 -5.82 1.51
N VAL A 112 6.41 -7.06 1.03
CA VAL A 112 5.87 -7.53 -0.26
C VAL A 112 4.36 -7.36 -0.32
N SER A 113 3.62 -7.81 0.70
CA SER A 113 2.16 -7.68 0.74
C SER A 113 1.66 -6.22 0.75
N LYS A 114 2.39 -5.31 1.39
CA LYS A 114 2.09 -3.87 1.38
C LYS A 114 2.26 -3.28 -0.02
N LEU A 115 3.36 -3.62 -0.70
CA LEU A 115 3.65 -3.14 -2.05
C LEU A 115 2.62 -3.68 -3.06
N GLU A 116 2.27 -4.97 -2.99
CA GLU A 116 1.23 -5.56 -3.86
C GLU A 116 -0.12 -4.85 -3.70
N SER A 117 -0.51 -4.54 -2.47
CA SER A 117 -1.77 -3.83 -2.20
C SER A 117 -1.73 -2.38 -2.68
N SER A 118 -0.58 -1.71 -2.56
CA SER A 118 -0.39 -0.35 -3.08
C SER A 118 -0.47 -0.31 -4.61
N ILE A 119 0.11 -1.29 -5.30
CA ILE A 119 0.05 -1.40 -6.77
C ILE A 119 -1.40 -1.66 -7.21
N GLU A 120 -2.10 -2.60 -6.57
CA GLU A 120 -3.51 -2.90 -6.87
C GLU A 120 -4.38 -1.64 -6.74
N ASN A 121 -4.16 -0.84 -5.68
CA ASN A 121 -4.85 0.43 -5.49
C ASN A 121 -4.47 1.49 -6.55
N LEU A 122 -3.19 1.59 -6.94
CA LEU A 122 -2.76 2.52 -7.99
C LEU A 122 -3.32 2.16 -9.36
N GLU A 123 -3.37 0.88 -9.68
CA GLU A 123 -3.97 0.37 -10.91
C GLU A 123 -5.48 0.67 -10.97
N GLU A 124 -6.19 0.57 -9.84
CA GLU A 124 -7.59 0.95 -9.74
C GLU A 124 -7.79 2.46 -10.01
N VAL A 125 -6.96 3.33 -9.43
CA VAL A 125 -7.00 4.78 -9.69
C VAL A 125 -6.63 5.11 -11.14
N MET A 126 -5.71 4.37 -11.75
CA MET A 126 -5.36 4.54 -13.16
C MET A 126 -6.50 4.16 -14.10
N GLU A 127 -7.17 3.03 -13.86
CA GLU A 127 -8.35 2.63 -14.63
C GLU A 127 -9.48 3.67 -14.55
N GLU A 128 -9.70 4.25 -13.37
CA GLU A 128 -10.70 5.32 -13.18
C GLU A 128 -10.30 6.61 -13.92
N LYS A 129 -9.03 7.00 -13.85
CA LYS A 129 -8.53 8.21 -14.51
C LYS A 129 -8.47 8.08 -16.03
N ALA A 130 -8.16 6.88 -16.55
CA ALA A 130 -8.19 6.58 -17.98
C ALA A 130 -9.59 6.81 -18.57
N LYS A 131 -10.64 6.39 -17.85
CA LYS A 131 -12.04 6.62 -18.25
C LYS A 131 -12.43 8.10 -18.23
N SER A 132 -11.75 8.91 -17.41
CA SER A 132 -11.98 10.35 -17.29
C SER A 132 -11.14 11.21 -18.25
N GLY A 133 -10.31 10.60 -19.11
CA GLY A 133 -9.48 11.32 -20.09
C GLY A 133 -8.37 12.20 -19.48
N LYS A 134 -7.99 11.95 -18.22
CA LYS A 134 -6.95 12.73 -17.52
C LYS A 134 -5.55 12.19 -17.79
N ASP A 135 -4.56 13.07 -17.75
CA ASP A 135 -3.16 12.74 -18.01
C ASP A 135 -2.60 11.73 -16.96
N LEU A 136 -2.20 10.54 -17.42
CA LEU A 136 -1.86 9.38 -16.58
C LEU A 136 -0.36 9.21 -16.33
N LYS A 137 0.49 9.95 -17.05
CA LYS A 137 1.95 9.76 -17.03
C LYS A 137 2.55 9.72 -15.62
N LYS A 138 2.05 10.56 -14.71
CA LYS A 138 2.54 10.61 -13.32
C LYS A 138 2.14 9.37 -12.49
N LEU A 139 0.97 8.79 -12.75
CA LEU A 139 0.51 7.57 -12.09
C LEU A 139 1.18 6.32 -12.67
N GLU A 140 1.35 6.26 -14.00
CA GLU A 140 2.07 5.17 -14.66
C GLU A 140 3.50 5.05 -14.13
N MET A 141 4.22 6.17 -14.09
CA MET A 141 5.58 6.20 -13.52
C MET A 141 5.61 5.80 -12.04
N LYS A 142 4.56 6.12 -11.26
CA LYS A 142 4.47 5.73 -9.85
C LYS A 142 4.19 4.23 -9.72
N SER A 143 3.31 3.69 -10.54
CA SER A 143 2.98 2.26 -10.59
C SER A 143 4.20 1.43 -11.01
N GLU A 144 4.90 1.86 -12.06
CA GLU A 144 6.11 1.19 -12.54
C GLU A 144 7.23 1.20 -11.49
N LYS A 145 7.42 2.33 -10.78
CA LYS A 145 8.36 2.40 -9.65
C LYS A 145 8.01 1.39 -8.54
N GLN A 146 6.73 1.29 -8.17
CA GLN A 146 6.29 0.34 -7.14
C GLN A 146 6.40 -1.11 -7.59
N ARG A 147 6.14 -1.40 -8.87
CA ARG A 147 6.35 -2.74 -9.45
C ARG A 147 7.82 -3.16 -9.39
N LEU A 148 8.73 -2.25 -9.70
CA LEU A 148 10.17 -2.51 -9.62
C LEU A 148 10.62 -2.73 -8.17
N GLU A 149 10.08 -1.96 -7.22
CA GLU A 149 10.31 -2.14 -5.79
C GLU A 149 9.77 -3.48 -5.27
N LEU A 150 8.58 -3.89 -5.73
CA LEU A 150 8.00 -5.20 -5.42
C LEU A 150 8.91 -6.34 -5.90
N GLU A 151 9.46 -6.22 -7.10
CA GLU A 151 10.32 -7.24 -7.69
C GLU A 151 11.65 -7.36 -6.94
N ILE A 152 12.27 -6.23 -6.57
CA ILE A 152 13.44 -6.20 -5.68
C ILE A 152 13.12 -6.90 -4.36
N MET A 153 11.95 -6.63 -3.77
CA MET A 153 11.57 -7.24 -2.49
C MET A 153 11.31 -8.74 -2.59
N LYS A 154 10.74 -9.22 -3.71
CA LYS A 154 10.61 -10.67 -3.96
C LYS A 154 11.97 -11.35 -4.08
N LEU A 155 12.91 -10.75 -4.81
CA LEU A 155 14.27 -11.27 -4.92
C LEU A 155 15.00 -11.28 -3.56
N ARG A 156 14.77 -10.28 -2.69
CA ARG A 156 15.32 -10.27 -1.32
C ARG A 156 14.77 -11.41 -0.48
N VAL A 157 13.47 -11.70 -0.56
CA VAL A 157 12.86 -12.87 0.10
C VAL A 157 13.50 -14.17 -0.38
N ASP A 158 13.68 -14.31 -1.69
CA ASP A 158 14.22 -15.55 -2.26
C ASP A 158 15.72 -15.70 -1.99
N LYS A 159 16.48 -14.60 -1.98
CA LYS A 159 17.89 -14.58 -1.55
C LYS A 159 18.01 -15.04 -0.10
N HIS A 160 17.19 -14.47 0.78
CA HIS A 160 17.16 -14.82 2.20
C HIS A 160 16.84 -16.31 2.41
N LYS A 161 15.87 -16.86 1.66
CA LYS A 161 15.58 -18.30 1.67
C LYS A 161 16.75 -19.14 1.17
N ALA A 162 17.44 -18.72 0.10
CA ALA A 162 18.58 -19.44 -0.45
C ALA A 162 19.79 -19.44 0.53
N GLU A 163 20.03 -18.31 1.20
CA GLU A 163 21.06 -18.20 2.26
C GLU A 163 20.73 -19.10 3.45
N MET A 164 19.47 -19.13 3.88
CA MET A 164 19.00 -20.04 4.93
C MET A 164 19.07 -21.52 4.54
N LYS A 165 19.01 -21.84 3.23
CA LYS A 165 19.19 -23.19 2.68
C LYS A 165 20.64 -23.56 2.38
N LYS A 166 21.61 -22.66 2.60
CA LYS A 166 23.04 -22.83 2.27
C LYS A 166 23.33 -23.02 0.77
N GLU A 167 22.46 -22.59 -0.13
CA GLU A 167 22.69 -22.63 -1.58
C GLU A 167 23.43 -21.37 -2.04
N THR A 168 24.74 -21.35 -1.78
CA THR A 168 25.61 -20.17 -1.94
C THR A 168 25.73 -19.65 -3.38
N ALA A 169 25.40 -20.46 -4.40
CA ALA A 169 25.41 -20.04 -5.80
C ALA A 169 24.14 -19.29 -6.21
N GLU A 170 22.97 -19.67 -5.68
CA GLU A 170 21.69 -19.02 -5.97
C GLU A 170 21.59 -17.66 -5.28
N ALA A 171 22.02 -17.56 -4.02
CA ALA A 171 22.10 -16.30 -3.29
C ALA A 171 22.98 -15.25 -4.01
N LYS A 172 24.10 -15.67 -4.60
CA LYS A 172 24.98 -14.79 -5.39
C LYS A 172 24.35 -14.32 -6.71
N ARG A 173 23.56 -15.18 -7.36
CA ARG A 173 22.80 -14.79 -8.58
C ARG A 173 21.75 -13.75 -8.24
N LEU A 174 20.95 -14.00 -7.20
CA LEU A 174 19.90 -13.08 -6.76
C LEU A 174 20.47 -11.74 -6.29
N GLN A 175 21.65 -11.73 -5.65
CA GLN A 175 22.34 -10.49 -5.29
C GLN A 175 22.68 -9.64 -6.53
N LYS A 176 23.16 -10.27 -7.60
CA LYS A 176 23.47 -9.57 -8.85
C LYS A 176 22.22 -8.99 -9.50
N ASP A 177 21.11 -9.73 -9.51
CA ASP A 177 19.83 -9.26 -10.05
C ASP A 177 19.28 -8.06 -9.25
N ILE A 178 19.44 -8.07 -7.92
CA ILE A 178 19.09 -6.93 -7.05
C ILE A 178 19.90 -5.68 -7.45
N GLU A 179 21.22 -5.81 -7.60
CA GLU A 179 22.10 -4.69 -7.97
C GLU A 179 21.77 -4.12 -9.36
N ASP A 180 21.47 -4.98 -10.33
CA ASP A 180 21.06 -4.58 -11.67
C ASP A 180 19.72 -3.83 -11.68
N LEU A 181 18.77 -4.21 -10.82
CA LEU A 181 17.49 -3.51 -10.66
C LEU A 181 17.65 -2.18 -9.91
N GLU A 182 18.45 -2.13 -8.85
CA GLU A 182 18.72 -0.90 -8.11
C GLU A 182 19.44 0.15 -8.98
N THR A 183 20.35 -0.28 -9.86
CA THR A 183 21.01 0.63 -10.82
C THR A 183 20.05 1.13 -11.90
N LYS A 184 19.10 0.31 -12.37
CA LYS A 184 18.01 0.75 -13.26
C LYS A 184 17.09 1.76 -12.58
N GLN A 185 16.77 1.55 -11.30
CA GLN A 185 15.98 2.49 -10.49
C GLN A 185 16.68 3.85 -10.32
N LYS A 186 17.99 3.85 -10.02
CA LYS A 186 18.79 5.09 -9.92
C LYS A 186 18.91 5.83 -11.26
N LYS A 187 18.96 5.11 -12.39
CA LYS A 187 19.01 5.71 -13.74
C LYS A 187 17.67 6.35 -14.14
N SER A 188 16.54 5.75 -13.77
CA SER A 188 15.22 6.34 -14.03
C SER A 188 14.96 7.59 -13.17
N ASP A 189 15.51 7.65 -11.95
CA ASP A 189 15.47 8.85 -11.11
C ASP A 189 16.39 9.98 -11.64
N LYS A 190 17.59 9.67 -12.17
CA LYS A 190 18.51 10.68 -12.76
C LYS A 190 18.07 11.25 -14.11
N LYS A 191 17.39 10.47 -14.96
CA LYS A 191 16.91 10.96 -16.28
C LYS A 191 15.87 12.09 -16.12
N LYS A 192 15.12 12.11 -15.02
CA LYS A 192 14.14 13.16 -14.69
C LYS A 192 14.76 14.48 -14.19
N THR A 193 15.98 14.47 -13.67
CA THR A 193 16.64 15.70 -13.21
C THR A 193 17.22 16.52 -14.38
N LYS A 194 17.53 15.88 -15.52
CA LYS A 194 18.07 16.57 -16.71
C LYS A 194 17.00 17.07 -17.70
N GLU A 195 15.80 16.50 -17.72
CA GLU A 195 14.71 16.98 -18.61
C GLU A 195 13.99 18.24 -18.09
N ASN A 196 14.29 18.70 -16.86
CA ASN A 196 13.75 19.95 -16.30
C ASN A 196 14.76 21.13 -16.32
N SER A 197 15.95 20.99 -16.94
CA SER A 197 16.98 22.04 -16.95
C SER A 197 17.23 22.75 -18.28
N ASP A 198 16.50 22.43 -19.35
CA ASP A 198 16.58 23.17 -20.62
C ASP A 198 15.22 23.72 -21.02
N GLY A 199 14.92 24.92 -20.52
CA GLY A 199 13.70 25.63 -20.86
C GLY A 199 13.48 26.92 -20.07
N LYS A 200 14.04 28.02 -20.60
CA LYS A 200 13.60 29.42 -20.41
C LYS A 200 14.30 30.26 -19.32
N LYS A 201 15.47 30.80 -19.71
CA LYS A 201 15.90 32.16 -19.30
C LYS A 201 14.95 33.18 -19.95
N THR A 202 14.11 33.84 -19.17
CA THR A 202 13.66 35.21 -19.45
C THR A 202 13.60 35.97 -18.14
N SER A 203 14.46 36.97 -18.03
CA SER A 203 14.51 37.98 -16.99
C SER A 203 13.21 38.78 -16.91
N ALA A 204 12.60 38.88 -15.74
CA ALA A 204 11.65 39.93 -15.42
C ALA A 204 11.80 40.32 -13.94
N LYS A 205 11.91 41.64 -13.72
CA LYS A 205 12.10 42.31 -12.43
C LYS A 205 10.96 42.00 -11.44
N PRO A 206 11.21 42.00 -10.12
CA PRO A 206 10.14 41.92 -9.13
C PRO A 206 9.57 43.32 -8.85
N ASN A 207 8.31 43.54 -9.21
CA ASN A 207 7.44 44.50 -8.54
C ASN A 207 6.45 43.69 -7.70
N GLY A 208 6.42 43.95 -6.39
CA GLY A 208 5.49 43.31 -5.46
C GLY A 208 4.04 43.69 -5.72
N PRO A 209 3.12 43.05 -4.98
CA PRO A 209 2.48 43.82 -3.93
C PRO A 209 2.61 43.17 -2.55
N ASP A 210 2.77 44.04 -1.56
CA ASP A 210 2.82 43.76 -0.13
C ASP A 210 1.59 42.99 0.35
N ILE A 211 1.82 41.87 1.06
CA ILE A 211 0.83 41.25 1.94
C ILE A 211 1.30 41.48 3.38
N LYS A 212 0.61 42.41 4.06
CA LYS A 212 0.76 42.66 5.51
C LYS A 212 0.14 41.51 6.29
N VAL A 213 0.94 40.86 7.14
CA VAL A 213 0.46 39.95 8.19
C VAL A 213 0.39 40.74 9.50
N MET A 214 -0.82 40.87 10.05
CA MET A 214 -1.08 41.52 11.32
C MET A 214 -0.93 40.48 12.45
N GLN A 215 -0.01 40.71 13.39
CA GLN A 215 0.07 39.92 14.63
C GLN A 215 -0.83 40.53 15.71
N PRO A 216 -1.57 39.72 16.49
CA PRO A 216 -2.36 40.20 17.60
C PRO A 216 -1.45 40.29 18.83
N ASN A 217 -0.74 41.40 18.97
CA ASN A 217 -0.33 42.03 20.24
C ASN A 217 0.73 43.10 19.95
N GLY A 218 0.27 44.35 19.84
CA GLY A 218 1.06 45.49 19.41
C GLY A 218 2.10 45.97 20.43
N LYS A 219 3.27 45.33 20.46
CA LYS A 219 4.50 45.93 21.01
C LYS A 219 5.71 45.56 20.15
N THR A 220 6.18 46.53 19.38
CA THR A 220 7.49 46.51 18.71
C THR A 220 8.56 46.96 19.70
N ARG A 221 9.64 46.17 19.82
CA ARG A 221 10.93 46.63 20.33
C ARG A 221 12.00 46.32 19.30
N THR A 222 12.71 47.36 18.87
CA THR A 222 13.99 47.30 18.18
C THR A 222 15.12 47.27 19.20
N ALA A 223 16.14 46.45 18.96
CA ALA A 223 17.51 46.66 19.44
C ALA A 223 18.43 45.90 18.47
N THR A 224 19.12 46.56 17.54
CA THR A 224 20.52 47.00 17.68
C THR A 224 21.38 45.98 18.42
N GLY A 225 22.33 45.40 17.68
CA GLY A 225 23.26 44.41 18.21
C GLY A 225 24.19 45.00 19.26
N ASP A 226 24.75 44.10 20.07
CA ASP A 226 26.11 44.29 20.52
C ASP A 226 26.79 42.95 20.80
N SER A 227 28.08 42.95 20.47
CA SER A 227 29.04 41.89 20.70
C SER A 227 29.37 41.82 22.20
N GLN A 228 29.51 40.63 22.80
CA GLN A 228 30.71 40.24 23.56
C GLN A 228 30.59 38.88 24.27
N ARG A 229 31.57 38.02 23.95
CA ARG A 229 32.44 37.16 24.78
C ARG A 229 31.92 36.59 26.13
N HIS A 230 32.08 35.27 26.25
CA HIS A 230 32.42 34.43 27.42
C HIS A 230 33.26 35.13 28.54
N PRO A 231 33.30 34.62 29.81
CA PRO A 231 33.41 33.20 30.17
C PRO A 231 32.73 32.69 31.45
N LYS A 232 32.93 31.37 31.62
CA LYS A 232 32.70 30.44 32.73
C LYS A 232 32.84 31.00 34.14
N LEU A 233 32.04 30.43 35.05
CA LEU A 233 32.50 29.67 36.23
C LEU A 233 31.55 28.47 36.42
#